data_AF-A0A1Z4KLZ5-F1
#
_entry.id   AF-A0A1Z4KLZ5-F1
#
_cell.length_a   1.000
_cell.length_b   1.000
_cell.length_c   1.000
_cell.angle_alpha   90.00
_cell.angle_beta   90.00
_cell.angle_gamma   90.00
#
_symmetry.space_group_name_H-M   'P 1'
#
loop_
_entity.id
_entity.type
_entity.pdbx_description
1 polymer ?
#
loop_
_entity_poly.entity_id
_entity_poly.type
_entity_poly.pdbx_seq_one_letter_code
_entity_poly.pdbx_strand_id
1 'polypeptide(L)'
;MTQWTGRKSFKFIKHDFKSLLISFQQRFPRYLIVCIICAVIIRLICVPNKSVDYKYFLAPWYDFIVSNGGFSALKYSFADYTPPYLYWILIAGTVLSGLPKILAIKLFAMSVDFVCAFFTYKIVKLKYPEGRKAIFAFITVILSPVVIYNSALWGQCDSIYTTGLIACIYFLSIQKQLSALVSFGIALSFKLQAMFLSPLLLIFLIKNRIKWYYLPIPFLVYLIAIMPAWVAGRPIQELLLIYFNQANKYKELAKNAPNIYQWIPNNSYNIVAPLGVIITIFAIFLLTYVVYKSKLEITLDRLIHLATTIVLLVPYILPKMHERYFYPADICSIIFAFYFPHYRWIAILVPMSSFFSYLGTPIYIKLFSIPLAFVLWFVVKTCDLIYPRYQAKFYLNNQ
;
A
#
# COMPACT_ATOMS: atom_id res chain seq x y z
N MET A 1 -30.36 -1.62 -59.20
CA MET A 1 -29.82 -0.77 -58.11
C MET A 1 -30.34 -1.34 -56.80
N THR A 2 -29.60 -1.77 -55.78
CA THR A 2 -28.16 -1.93 -55.53
C THR A 2 -28.09 -2.82 -54.28
N GLN A 3 -27.57 -4.05 -54.39
CA GLN A 3 -27.28 -4.91 -53.23
C GLN A 3 -26.05 -4.35 -52.49
N TRP A 4 -26.25 -3.77 -51.31
CA TRP A 4 -25.19 -3.18 -50.49
C TRP A 4 -24.67 -4.15 -49.41
N THR A 5 -23.64 -4.90 -49.76
CA THR A 5 -22.37 -5.10 -49.01
C THR A 5 -22.36 -5.18 -47.46
N GLY A 6 -23.05 -6.14 -46.84
CA GLY A 6 -22.87 -6.49 -45.42
C GLY A 6 -21.63 -7.35 -45.07
N ARG A 7 -20.98 -8.00 -46.05
CA ARG A 7 -19.87 -8.95 -45.79
C ARG A 7 -18.46 -8.36 -45.73
N LYS A 8 -18.24 -7.13 -46.23
CA LYS A 8 -16.90 -6.49 -46.23
C LYS A 8 -16.56 -5.81 -44.89
N SER A 9 -17.54 -5.21 -44.22
CA SER A 9 -17.36 -4.53 -42.93
C SER A 9 -16.90 -5.48 -41.80
N PHE A 10 -17.52 -6.65 -41.67
CA PHE A 10 -17.15 -7.65 -40.65
C PHE A 10 -15.75 -8.26 -40.86
N LYS A 11 -15.25 -8.35 -42.09
CA LYS A 11 -13.89 -8.83 -42.38
C LYS A 11 -12.84 -7.78 -42.04
N PHE A 12 -13.13 -6.49 -42.28
CA PHE A 12 -12.22 -5.38 -41.93
C PHE A 12 -12.05 -5.26 -40.41
N ILE A 13 -13.16 -5.30 -39.65
CA ILE A 13 -13.13 -5.24 -38.18
C ILE A 13 -12.38 -6.44 -37.58
N LYS A 14 -12.56 -7.66 -38.13
CA LYS A 14 -11.78 -8.84 -37.71
C LYS A 14 -10.30 -8.72 -38.04
N HIS A 15 -9.95 -8.15 -39.19
CA HIS A 15 -8.55 -7.98 -39.60
C HIS A 15 -7.83 -6.95 -38.73
N ASP A 16 -8.48 -5.81 -38.43
CA ASP A 16 -7.92 -4.79 -37.53
C ASP A 16 -7.82 -5.27 -36.08
N PHE A 17 -8.81 -6.02 -35.59
CA PHE A 17 -8.71 -6.61 -34.25
C PHE A 17 -7.58 -7.65 -34.16
N LYS A 18 -7.39 -8.43 -35.23
CA LYS A 18 -6.30 -9.43 -35.30
C LYS A 18 -4.93 -8.76 -35.47
N SER A 19 -4.81 -7.68 -36.24
CA SER A 19 -3.56 -6.91 -36.38
C SER A 19 -3.22 -6.19 -35.07
N LEU A 20 -4.22 -5.69 -34.35
CA LEU A 20 -4.05 -5.06 -33.05
C LEU A 20 -3.64 -6.09 -31.98
N LEU A 21 -4.25 -7.27 -31.96
CA LEU A 21 -3.82 -8.42 -31.14
C LEU A 21 -2.39 -8.90 -31.47
N ILE A 22 -2.01 -8.93 -32.74
CA ILE A 22 -0.65 -9.33 -33.18
C ILE A 22 0.36 -8.25 -32.76
N SER A 23 0.04 -6.96 -32.90
CA SER A 23 0.88 -5.85 -32.43
C SER A 23 1.05 -5.86 -30.89
N PHE A 24 0.00 -6.25 -30.16
CA PHE A 24 0.03 -6.44 -28.71
C PHE A 24 0.88 -7.65 -28.31
N GLN A 25 0.79 -8.76 -29.04
CA GLN A 25 1.64 -9.95 -28.86
C GLN A 25 3.12 -9.69 -29.15
N GLN A 26 3.44 -8.76 -30.07
CA GLN A 26 4.83 -8.39 -30.37
C GLN A 26 5.41 -7.43 -29.32
N ARG A 27 4.59 -6.61 -28.65
CA ARG A 27 5.03 -5.66 -27.61
C ARG A 27 5.08 -6.24 -26.20
N PHE A 28 4.22 -7.20 -25.87
CA PHE A 28 4.15 -7.80 -24.54
C PHE A 28 4.36 -9.30 -24.58
N PRO A 29 5.21 -9.85 -23.70
CA PRO A 29 5.43 -11.28 -23.67
C PRO A 29 4.14 -12.03 -23.30
N ARG A 30 3.82 -13.10 -24.03
CA ARG A 30 2.59 -13.90 -23.84
C ARG A 30 2.35 -14.32 -22.39
N TYR A 31 3.41 -14.64 -21.64
CA TYR A 31 3.30 -15.02 -20.23
C TYR A 31 2.72 -13.91 -19.35
N LEU A 32 2.97 -12.62 -19.65
CA LEU A 32 2.42 -11.50 -18.89
C LEU A 32 0.90 -11.42 -19.04
N ILE A 33 0.41 -11.61 -20.26
CA ILE A 33 -1.04 -11.62 -20.54
C ILE A 33 -1.71 -12.77 -19.78
N VAL A 34 -1.11 -13.96 -19.82
CA VAL A 34 -1.61 -15.12 -19.06
C VAL A 34 -1.63 -14.81 -17.56
N CYS A 35 -0.55 -14.26 -16.99
CA CYS A 35 -0.50 -13.89 -15.57
C CYS A 35 -1.56 -12.84 -15.18
N ILE A 36 -1.81 -11.83 -16.04
CA ILE A 36 -2.86 -10.82 -15.79
C ILE A 36 -4.25 -11.48 -15.80
N ILE A 37 -4.53 -12.31 -16.81
CA ILE A 37 -5.80 -13.04 -16.89
C ILE A 37 -5.99 -13.93 -15.66
N CYS A 38 -4.98 -14.72 -15.30
CA CYS A 38 -5.02 -15.54 -14.08
C CYS A 38 -5.26 -14.69 -12.82
N ALA A 39 -4.56 -13.56 -12.67
CA ALA A 39 -4.72 -12.66 -11.52
C ALA A 39 -6.13 -12.07 -11.42
N VAL A 40 -6.77 -11.77 -12.56
CA VAL A 40 -8.16 -11.30 -12.61
C VAL A 40 -9.13 -12.45 -12.27
N ILE A 41 -8.96 -13.63 -12.87
CA ILE A 41 -9.82 -14.80 -12.61
C ILE A 41 -9.79 -15.17 -11.13
N ILE A 42 -8.60 -15.28 -10.51
CA ILE A 42 -8.48 -15.61 -9.09
C ILE A 42 -9.23 -14.59 -8.23
N ARG A 43 -9.08 -13.29 -8.51
CA ARG A 43 -9.80 -12.23 -7.80
C ARG A 43 -11.33 -12.38 -7.95
N LEU A 44 -11.82 -12.63 -9.16
CA LEU A 44 -13.25 -12.85 -9.41
C LEU A 44 -13.79 -14.08 -8.66
N ILE A 45 -13.02 -15.15 -8.55
CA ILE A 45 -13.35 -16.33 -7.73
C ILE A 45 -13.46 -15.95 -6.25
N CYS A 46 -12.62 -15.03 -5.76
CA CYS A 46 -12.63 -14.56 -4.37
C CYS A 46 -13.76 -13.56 -4.06
N VAL A 47 -14.32 -12.87 -5.07
CA VAL A 47 -15.33 -11.80 -4.88
C VAL A 47 -16.52 -12.22 -4.02
N PRO A 48 -17.16 -13.40 -4.22
CA PRO A 48 -18.34 -13.81 -3.46
C PRO A 48 -18.13 -13.90 -1.94
N ASN A 49 -16.88 -14.00 -1.46
CA ASN A 49 -16.59 -14.09 -0.04
C ASN A 49 -17.00 -12.82 0.73
N LYS A 50 -17.92 -12.95 1.69
CA LYS A 50 -18.40 -11.86 2.54
C LYS A 50 -17.64 -11.85 3.87
N SER A 51 -16.59 -11.04 3.95
CA SER A 51 -15.84 -10.83 5.19
C SER A 51 -16.69 -10.18 6.29
N VAL A 52 -16.19 -10.21 7.52
CA VAL A 52 -16.78 -9.48 8.65
C VAL A 52 -16.88 -7.98 8.30
N ASP A 53 -15.82 -7.39 7.76
CA ASP A 53 -15.84 -5.97 7.42
C ASP A 53 -16.83 -5.64 6.31
N TYR A 54 -17.00 -6.54 5.33
CA TYR A 54 -18.03 -6.36 4.31
C TYR A 54 -19.43 -6.34 4.93
N LYS A 55 -19.74 -7.30 5.81
CA LYS A 55 -21.08 -7.47 6.39
C LYS A 55 -21.45 -6.32 7.35
N TYR A 56 -20.51 -5.87 8.17
CA TYR A 56 -20.79 -4.91 9.25
C TYR A 56 -20.45 -3.46 8.90
N PHE A 57 -19.64 -3.23 7.87
CA PHE A 57 -19.24 -1.86 7.48
C PHE A 57 -19.57 -1.57 6.02
N LEU A 58 -18.94 -2.26 5.07
CA LEU A 58 -18.96 -1.84 3.66
C LEU A 58 -20.36 -1.93 3.02
N ALA A 59 -21.09 -3.03 3.25
CA ALA A 59 -22.45 -3.18 2.73
C ALA A 59 -23.44 -2.23 3.40
N PRO A 60 -23.46 -2.07 4.74
CA PRO A 60 -24.27 -1.04 5.40
C PRO A 60 -23.97 0.39 4.92
N TRP A 61 -22.70 0.74 4.69
CA TRP A 61 -22.33 2.06 4.15
C TRP A 61 -22.87 2.28 2.75
N TYR A 62 -22.75 1.28 1.89
CA TYR A 62 -23.35 1.31 0.56
C TYR A 62 -24.87 1.53 0.65
N ASP A 63 -25.56 0.75 1.49
CA ASP A 63 -27.01 0.82 1.64
C ASP A 63 -27.47 2.16 2.22
N PHE A 64 -26.69 2.70 3.16
CA PHE A 64 -26.93 4.03 3.71
C PHE A 64 -26.82 5.10 2.62
N ILE A 65 -25.77 5.06 1.79
CA ILE A 65 -25.59 6.02 0.70
C ILE A 65 -26.76 5.96 -0.29
N VAL A 66 -27.15 4.75 -0.72
CA VAL A 66 -28.27 4.56 -1.66
C VAL A 66 -29.58 5.08 -1.06
N SER A 67 -29.86 4.77 0.20
CA SER A 67 -31.11 5.14 0.87
C SER A 67 -31.20 6.63 1.25
N ASN A 68 -30.07 7.35 1.26
CA ASN A 68 -29.99 8.76 1.65
C ASN A 68 -29.65 9.69 0.47
N GLY A 69 -30.02 9.30 -0.75
CA GLY A 69 -29.93 10.17 -1.94
C GLY A 69 -28.54 10.28 -2.57
N GLY A 70 -27.65 9.29 -2.36
CA GLY A 70 -26.33 9.27 -2.96
C GLY A 70 -25.42 10.34 -2.36
N PHE A 71 -25.12 11.40 -3.11
CA PHE A 71 -24.15 12.42 -2.69
C PHE A 71 -24.57 13.13 -1.38
N SER A 72 -25.87 13.35 -1.17
CA SER A 72 -26.40 13.95 0.06
C SER A 72 -26.15 13.12 1.31
N ALA A 73 -25.88 11.82 1.18
CA ALA A 73 -25.54 10.96 2.31
C ALA A 73 -24.21 11.34 2.97
N LEU A 74 -23.30 11.98 2.22
CA LEU A 74 -21.96 12.34 2.70
C LEU A 74 -21.96 13.39 3.81
N LYS A 75 -23.09 14.09 4.02
CA LYS A 75 -23.26 15.03 5.14
C LYS A 75 -23.33 14.35 6.50
N TYR A 76 -23.71 13.06 6.53
CA TYR A 76 -23.86 12.29 7.76
C TYR A 76 -22.57 11.55 8.14
N SER A 77 -22.40 11.31 9.44
CA SER A 77 -21.28 10.54 10.00
C SER A 77 -21.65 9.06 10.18
N PHE A 78 -21.83 8.34 9.07
CA PHE A 78 -22.29 6.93 9.06
C PHE A 78 -21.15 5.90 8.98
N ALA A 79 -19.91 6.35 8.73
CA ALA A 79 -18.76 5.50 8.49
C ALA A 79 -17.53 5.97 9.28
N ASP A 80 -16.62 5.04 9.56
CA ASP A 80 -15.37 5.29 10.28
C ASP A 80 -14.15 5.41 9.35
N TYR A 81 -14.39 5.65 8.06
CA TYR A 81 -13.38 5.97 7.06
C TYR A 81 -13.34 7.47 6.75
N THR A 82 -12.21 7.91 6.19
CA THR A 82 -12.13 9.24 5.59
C THR A 82 -12.99 9.34 4.34
N PRO A 83 -13.45 10.55 3.98
CA PRO A 83 -14.32 10.77 2.83
C PRO A 83 -13.84 10.17 1.50
N PRO A 84 -12.54 10.18 1.14
CA PRO A 84 -12.09 9.67 -0.16
C PRO A 84 -12.48 8.22 -0.43
N TYR A 85 -12.49 7.36 0.60
CA TYR A 85 -12.99 6.00 0.43
C TYR A 85 -14.51 5.95 0.31
N LEU A 86 -15.24 6.81 1.03
CA LEU A 86 -16.70 6.91 0.93
C LEU A 86 -17.15 7.40 -0.45
N TYR A 87 -16.33 8.21 -1.15
CA TYR A 87 -16.62 8.59 -2.53
C TYR A 87 -16.56 7.38 -3.47
N TRP A 88 -15.70 6.40 -3.19
CA TRP A 88 -15.75 5.14 -3.92
C TRP A 88 -17.04 4.37 -3.62
N ILE A 89 -17.44 4.26 -2.35
CA ILE A 89 -18.69 3.59 -1.98
C ILE A 89 -19.90 4.30 -2.62
N LEU A 90 -19.85 5.63 -2.74
CA LEU A 90 -20.83 6.41 -3.48
C LEU A 90 -20.88 6.04 -4.96
N ILE A 91 -19.73 5.99 -5.64
CA ILE A 91 -19.64 5.56 -7.05
C ILE A 91 -20.18 4.13 -7.20
N ALA A 92 -19.81 3.22 -6.28
CA ALA A 92 -20.31 1.85 -6.25
C ALA A 92 -21.84 1.81 -6.13
N GLY A 93 -22.41 2.64 -5.23
CA GLY A 93 -23.83 2.72 -4.93
C GLY A 93 -24.70 3.40 -5.98
N THR A 94 -24.11 4.24 -6.83
CA THR A 94 -24.85 5.07 -7.79
C THR A 94 -24.51 4.67 -9.22
N VAL A 95 -23.29 4.97 -9.66
CA VAL A 95 -22.81 4.74 -11.03
C VAL A 95 -22.69 3.26 -11.37
N LEU A 96 -22.25 2.44 -10.41
CA LEU A 96 -22.04 1.00 -10.61
C LEU A 96 -23.16 0.13 -10.00
N SER A 97 -24.32 0.74 -9.74
CA SER A 97 -25.46 0.07 -9.09
C SER A 97 -26.02 -1.13 -9.86
N GLY A 98 -25.76 -1.23 -11.17
CA GLY A 98 -26.10 -2.39 -11.99
C GLY A 98 -25.21 -3.63 -11.77
N LEU A 99 -24.08 -3.48 -11.07
CA LEU A 99 -23.22 -4.61 -10.68
C LEU A 99 -23.69 -5.20 -9.35
N PRO A 100 -23.36 -6.48 -9.07
CA PRO A 100 -23.51 -7.02 -7.72
C PRO A 100 -22.78 -6.13 -6.72
N LYS A 101 -23.49 -5.67 -5.66
CA LYS A 101 -22.96 -4.77 -4.61
C LYS A 101 -21.55 -5.12 -4.13
N ILE A 102 -21.31 -6.41 -3.85
CA ILE A 102 -20.01 -6.90 -3.38
C ILE A 102 -18.89 -6.72 -4.41
N LEU A 103 -19.19 -6.93 -5.69
CA LEU A 103 -18.25 -6.71 -6.78
C LEU A 103 -17.97 -5.21 -6.91
N ALA A 104 -19.02 -4.38 -6.94
CA ALA A 104 -18.88 -2.93 -7.06
C ALA A 104 -18.01 -2.34 -5.95
N ILE A 105 -18.19 -2.78 -4.70
CA ILE A 105 -17.36 -2.33 -3.57
C ILE A 105 -15.90 -2.79 -3.73
N LYS A 106 -15.66 -4.07 -3.99
CA LYS A 106 -14.30 -4.64 -4.05
C LYS A 106 -13.49 -4.19 -5.27
N LEU A 107 -14.17 -3.76 -6.35
CA LEU A 107 -13.55 -3.46 -7.63
C LEU A 107 -12.44 -2.40 -7.54
N PHE A 108 -12.57 -1.41 -6.66
CA PHE A 108 -11.55 -0.37 -6.52
C PHE A 108 -10.25 -0.91 -5.94
N ALA A 109 -10.29 -1.60 -4.81
CA ALA A 109 -9.09 -2.18 -4.22
C ALA A 109 -8.42 -3.17 -5.20
N MET A 110 -9.23 -4.02 -5.87
CA MET A 110 -8.73 -4.96 -6.87
C MET A 110 -8.06 -4.26 -8.06
N SER A 111 -8.61 -3.13 -8.53
CA SER A 111 -8.03 -2.35 -9.62
C SER A 111 -6.75 -1.65 -9.19
N VAL A 112 -6.72 -1.12 -7.96
CA VAL A 112 -5.56 -0.41 -7.41
C VAL A 112 -4.39 -1.36 -7.14
N ASP A 113 -4.61 -2.67 -6.93
CA ASP A 113 -3.53 -3.66 -6.91
C ASP A 113 -2.64 -3.61 -8.18
N PHE A 114 -3.25 -3.43 -9.35
CA PHE A 114 -2.53 -3.33 -10.62
C PHE A 114 -1.77 -2.00 -10.75
N VAL A 115 -2.30 -0.92 -10.17
CA VAL A 115 -1.61 0.37 -10.10
C VAL A 115 -0.42 0.28 -9.15
N CYS A 116 -0.58 -0.38 -8.00
CA CYS A 116 0.52 -0.70 -7.08
C CYS A 116 1.63 -1.48 -7.80
N ALA A 117 1.24 -2.55 -8.50
CA ALA A 117 2.16 -3.37 -9.29
C ALA A 117 2.85 -2.57 -10.39
N PHE A 118 2.16 -1.61 -11.01
CA PHE A 118 2.76 -0.70 -12.00
C PHE A 118 3.83 0.20 -11.37
N PHE A 119 3.60 0.80 -10.20
CA PHE A 119 4.65 1.57 -9.54
C PHE A 119 5.82 0.69 -9.07
N THR A 120 5.55 -0.54 -8.61
CA THR A 120 6.59 -1.55 -8.35
C THR A 120 7.42 -1.85 -9.60
N TYR A 121 6.77 -2.07 -10.75
CA TYR A 121 7.45 -2.19 -12.05
C TYR A 121 8.33 -0.99 -12.34
N LYS A 122 7.81 0.23 -12.17
CA LYS A 122 8.53 1.47 -12.44
C LYS A 122 9.77 1.60 -11.56
N ILE A 123 9.70 1.26 -10.28
CA ILE A 123 10.85 1.27 -9.36
C ILE A 123 11.88 0.22 -9.77
N VAL A 124 11.49 -1.01 -10.08
CA VAL A 124 12.45 -2.06 -10.48
C VAL A 124 13.08 -1.77 -11.85
N LYS A 125 12.35 -1.09 -12.74
CA LYS A 125 12.86 -0.62 -14.04
C LYS A 125 13.99 0.41 -13.91
N LEU A 126 14.03 1.19 -12.81
CA LEU A 126 15.14 2.12 -12.56
C LEU A 126 16.47 1.38 -12.34
N LYS A 127 16.45 0.20 -11.71
CA LYS A 127 17.66 -0.63 -11.53
C LYS A 127 17.96 -1.53 -12.73
N TYR A 128 16.93 -1.99 -13.42
CA TYR A 128 17.05 -2.84 -14.60
C TYR A 128 16.32 -2.21 -15.78
N PRO A 129 16.96 -1.26 -16.49
CA PRO A 129 16.35 -0.60 -17.66
C PRO A 129 15.99 -1.59 -18.77
N GLU A 130 16.67 -2.73 -18.84
CA GLU A 130 16.43 -3.79 -19.83
C GLU A 130 16.05 -5.11 -19.17
N GLY A 131 15.54 -6.03 -20.00
CA GLY A 131 15.16 -7.38 -19.56
C GLY A 131 13.81 -7.45 -18.84
N ARG A 132 13.57 -8.58 -18.18
CA ARG A 132 12.25 -9.01 -17.69
C ARG A 132 12.03 -8.80 -16.19
N LYS A 133 13.05 -8.35 -15.44
CA LYS A 133 12.97 -8.24 -13.96
C LYS A 133 11.85 -7.32 -13.48
N ALA A 134 11.68 -6.16 -14.12
CA ALA A 134 10.57 -5.26 -13.79
C ALA A 134 9.20 -5.90 -14.06
N ILE A 135 9.06 -6.65 -15.16
CA ILE A 135 7.84 -7.40 -15.49
C ILE A 135 7.57 -8.48 -14.44
N PHE A 136 8.60 -9.19 -13.99
CA PHE A 136 8.45 -10.17 -12.91
C PHE A 136 8.04 -9.51 -11.60
N ALA A 137 8.58 -8.33 -11.27
CA ALA A 137 8.14 -7.58 -10.08
C ALA A 137 6.65 -7.21 -10.14
N PHE A 138 6.17 -6.77 -11.31
CA PHE A 138 4.74 -6.55 -11.54
C PHE A 138 3.92 -7.83 -11.28
N ILE A 139 4.32 -8.95 -11.92
CA ILE A 139 3.64 -10.24 -11.81
C ILE A 139 3.62 -10.73 -10.35
N THR A 140 4.73 -10.59 -9.62
CA THR A 140 4.83 -10.96 -8.20
C THR A 140 3.83 -10.20 -7.34
N VAL A 141 3.61 -8.91 -7.59
CA VAL A 141 2.61 -8.13 -6.84
C VAL A 141 1.19 -8.58 -7.17
N ILE A 142 0.82 -8.67 -8.46
CA ILE A 142 -0.56 -9.01 -8.83
C ILE A 142 -0.97 -10.44 -8.45
N LEU A 143 -0.01 -11.37 -8.35
CA LEU A 143 -0.21 -12.75 -7.92
C LEU A 143 0.13 -12.98 -6.44
N SER A 144 0.50 -11.95 -5.69
CA SER A 144 0.82 -12.09 -4.27
C SER A 144 -0.42 -12.56 -3.48
N PRO A 145 -0.30 -13.64 -2.66
CA PRO A 145 -1.41 -14.12 -1.85
C PRO A 145 -1.98 -13.04 -0.93
N VAL A 146 -1.14 -12.22 -0.29
CA VAL A 146 -1.59 -11.15 0.62
C VAL A 146 -2.36 -10.07 -0.13
N VAL A 147 -1.91 -9.71 -1.34
CA VAL A 147 -2.57 -8.70 -2.18
C VAL A 147 -3.97 -9.17 -2.58
N ILE A 148 -4.08 -10.39 -3.12
CA ILE A 148 -5.36 -11.00 -3.52
C ILE A 148 -6.29 -11.17 -2.31
N TYR A 149 -5.73 -11.61 -1.19
CA TYR A 149 -6.48 -11.86 0.03
C TYR A 149 -7.06 -10.56 0.59
N ASN A 150 -6.27 -9.48 0.66
CA ASN A 150 -6.73 -8.18 1.15
C ASN A 150 -7.83 -7.59 0.25
N SER A 151 -7.58 -7.44 -1.05
CA SER A 151 -8.47 -6.71 -1.95
C SER A 151 -9.70 -7.52 -2.38
N ALA A 152 -9.51 -8.77 -2.79
CA ALA A 152 -10.55 -9.57 -3.42
C ALA A 152 -11.25 -10.51 -2.44
N LEU A 153 -10.51 -11.24 -1.60
CA LEU A 153 -11.13 -12.16 -0.65
C LEU A 153 -11.79 -11.40 0.50
N TRP A 154 -11.05 -10.51 1.18
CA TRP A 154 -11.56 -9.75 2.32
C TRP A 154 -12.37 -8.53 1.90
N GLY A 155 -11.97 -7.82 0.86
CA GLY A 155 -12.56 -6.52 0.50
C GLY A 155 -12.00 -5.35 1.31
N GLN A 156 -10.80 -5.50 1.88
CA GLN A 156 -10.04 -4.39 2.45
C GLN A 156 -9.38 -3.56 1.35
N CYS A 157 -8.92 -2.37 1.73
CA CYS A 157 -8.44 -1.37 0.78
C CYS A 157 -7.00 -0.90 1.08
N ASP A 158 -6.19 -1.76 1.70
CA ASP A 158 -4.81 -1.41 2.07
C ASP A 158 -3.92 -1.17 0.86
N SER A 159 -4.28 -1.73 -0.30
CA SER A 159 -3.62 -1.46 -1.58
C SER A 159 -3.68 0.02 -1.97
N ILE A 160 -4.70 0.78 -1.56
CA ILE A 160 -4.89 2.16 -2.00
C ILE A 160 -3.82 3.09 -1.42
N TYR A 161 -3.73 3.17 -0.09
CA TYR A 161 -2.74 4.04 0.54
C TYR A 161 -1.32 3.53 0.24
N THR A 162 -1.13 2.21 0.20
CA THR A 162 0.16 1.60 -0.14
C THR A 162 0.60 2.00 -1.54
N THR A 163 -0.31 2.03 -2.53
CA THR A 163 0.02 2.51 -3.89
C THR A 163 0.55 3.93 -3.87
N GLY A 164 -0.06 4.83 -3.08
CA GLY A 164 0.44 6.20 -2.91
C GLY A 164 1.81 6.25 -2.23
N LEU A 165 2.09 5.34 -1.28
CA LEU A 165 3.43 5.19 -0.68
C LEU A 165 4.47 4.69 -1.69
N ILE A 166 4.16 3.67 -2.50
CA ILE A 166 5.06 3.16 -3.54
C ILE A 166 5.27 4.22 -4.64
N ALA A 167 4.23 4.95 -5.02
CA ALA A 167 4.35 6.09 -5.93
C ALA A 167 5.23 7.20 -5.35
N CYS A 168 5.09 7.50 -4.05
CA CYS A 168 5.97 8.42 -3.34
C CYS A 168 7.44 7.97 -3.43
N ILE A 169 7.73 6.71 -3.10
CA ILE A 169 9.08 6.12 -3.23
C ILE A 169 9.60 6.27 -4.66
N TYR A 170 8.80 5.93 -5.68
CA TYR A 170 9.16 6.08 -7.09
C TYR A 170 9.52 7.54 -7.45
N PHE A 171 8.70 8.50 -7.05
CA PHE A 171 8.95 9.91 -7.35
C PHE A 171 10.15 10.47 -6.60
N LEU A 172 10.43 10.01 -5.38
CA LEU A 172 11.67 10.31 -4.67
C LEU A 172 12.89 9.73 -5.42
N SER A 173 12.79 8.51 -5.94
CA SER A 173 13.84 7.86 -6.74
C SER A 173 14.22 8.65 -8.00
N ILE A 174 13.25 9.33 -8.62
CA ILE A 174 13.47 10.19 -9.80
C ILE A 174 13.51 11.69 -9.45
N GLN A 175 13.67 12.04 -8.17
CA GLN A 175 13.85 13.40 -7.66
C GLN A 175 12.69 14.36 -7.96
N LYS A 176 11.47 13.86 -8.15
CA LYS A 176 10.24 14.65 -8.36
C LYS A 176 9.54 14.91 -7.02
N GLN A 177 10.04 15.89 -6.28
CA GLN A 177 9.60 16.21 -4.91
C GLN A 177 8.09 16.46 -4.78
N LEU A 178 7.53 17.29 -5.66
CA LEU A 178 6.10 17.63 -5.63
C LEU A 178 5.23 16.39 -5.86
N SER A 179 5.54 15.58 -6.88
CA SER A 179 4.82 14.35 -7.18
C SER A 179 4.91 13.33 -6.03
N ALA A 180 6.05 13.26 -5.35
CA ALA A 180 6.22 12.41 -4.17
C ALA A 180 5.31 12.84 -3.02
N LEU A 181 5.30 14.15 -2.69
CA LEU A 181 4.49 14.68 -1.61
C LEU A 181 3.00 14.68 -1.92
N VAL A 182 2.60 14.88 -3.18
CA VAL A 182 1.22 14.68 -3.62
C VAL A 182 0.81 13.22 -3.46
N SER A 183 1.66 12.27 -3.87
CA SER A 183 1.37 10.83 -3.72
C SER A 183 1.24 10.42 -2.25
N PHE A 184 2.09 10.96 -1.38
CA PHE A 184 1.98 10.77 0.06
C PHE A 184 0.71 11.41 0.63
N GLY A 185 0.35 12.62 0.20
CA GLY A 185 -0.90 13.27 0.58
C GLY A 185 -2.14 12.49 0.18
N ILE A 186 -2.14 11.89 -1.02
CA ILE A 186 -3.22 10.99 -1.48
C ILE A 186 -3.29 9.77 -0.57
N ALA A 187 -2.16 9.10 -0.30
CA ALA A 187 -2.12 7.96 0.61
C ALA A 187 -2.68 8.32 2.00
N LEU A 188 -2.22 9.44 2.55
CA LEU A 188 -2.67 9.98 3.84
C LEU A 188 -4.13 10.40 3.81
N SER A 189 -4.73 10.70 2.66
CA SER A 189 -6.15 11.03 2.57
C SER A 189 -7.06 9.80 2.65
N PHE A 190 -6.54 8.62 2.28
CA PHE A 190 -7.27 7.37 2.44
C PHE A 190 -7.06 6.74 3.81
N LYS A 191 -5.86 6.84 4.39
CA LYS A 191 -5.52 6.08 5.59
C LYS A 191 -4.38 6.70 6.39
N LEU A 192 -4.56 6.81 7.71
CA LEU A 192 -3.55 7.35 8.64
C LEU A 192 -2.23 6.55 8.60
N GLN A 193 -2.32 5.25 8.31
CA GLN A 193 -1.16 4.35 8.21
C GLN A 193 -0.17 4.76 7.10
N ALA A 194 -0.53 5.68 6.19
CA ALA A 194 0.45 6.33 5.32
C ALA A 194 1.61 6.99 6.09
N MET A 195 1.37 7.43 7.34
CA MET A 195 2.39 8.01 8.22
C MET A 195 3.55 7.06 8.54
N PHE A 196 3.42 5.76 8.29
CA PHE A 196 4.54 4.82 8.43
C PHE A 196 5.73 5.20 7.55
N LEU A 197 5.51 5.85 6.40
CA LEU A 197 6.60 6.32 5.54
C LEU A 197 7.12 7.72 5.92
N SER A 198 6.49 8.42 6.85
CA SER A 198 6.87 9.78 7.23
C SER A 198 8.33 9.93 7.72
N PRO A 199 8.97 8.95 8.39
CA PRO A 199 10.39 9.01 8.72
C PRO A 199 11.29 9.15 7.47
N LEU A 200 10.90 8.56 6.34
CA LEU A 200 11.66 8.68 5.09
C LEU A 200 11.59 10.11 4.55
N LEU A 201 10.40 10.73 4.61
CA LEU A 201 10.22 12.13 4.21
C LEU A 201 11.00 13.08 5.11
N LEU A 202 11.04 12.82 6.42
CA LEU A 202 11.87 13.56 7.36
C LEU A 202 13.36 13.45 7.01
N ILE A 203 13.85 12.24 6.73
CA ILE A 203 15.23 12.01 6.27
C ILE A 203 15.52 12.80 4.98
N PHE A 204 14.59 12.82 4.04
CA PHE A 204 14.76 13.56 2.78
C PHE A 204 14.73 15.08 2.98
N LEU A 205 13.92 15.58 3.91
CA LEU A 205 13.90 16.99 4.30
C LEU A 205 15.25 17.41 4.89
N ILE A 206 15.76 16.70 5.89
CA ILE A 206 17.03 17.07 6.56
C ILE A 206 18.26 16.88 5.66
N LYS A 207 18.19 15.97 4.68
CA LYS A 207 19.22 15.80 3.65
C LYS A 207 19.04 16.79 2.48
N ASN A 208 18.14 17.77 2.59
CA ASN A 208 17.83 18.78 1.58
C ASN A 208 17.40 18.20 0.20
N ARG A 209 16.88 16.96 0.18
CA ARG A 209 16.31 16.29 -1.00
C ARG A 209 14.85 16.69 -1.22
N ILE A 210 14.19 17.18 -0.18
CA ILE A 210 12.88 17.84 -0.24
C ILE A 210 13.04 19.25 0.32
N LYS A 211 12.55 20.26 -0.41
CA LYS A 211 12.52 21.64 0.06
C LYS A 211 11.42 21.83 1.11
N TRP A 212 11.73 22.52 2.21
CA TRP A 212 10.83 22.70 3.35
C TRP A 212 9.50 23.39 2.99
N TYR A 213 9.48 24.29 2.01
CA TYR A 213 8.26 24.97 1.58
C TYR A 213 7.27 24.05 0.85
N TYR A 214 7.66 22.80 0.50
CA TYR A 214 6.72 21.80 0.01
C TYR A 214 6.04 20.99 1.12
N LEU A 215 6.43 21.15 2.40
CA LEU A 215 5.81 20.43 3.52
C LEU A 215 4.28 20.63 3.65
N PRO A 216 3.68 21.76 3.26
CA PRO A 216 2.22 21.89 3.27
C PRO A 216 1.49 21.01 2.24
N ILE A 217 2.17 20.47 1.22
CA ILE A 217 1.52 19.76 0.11
C ILE A 217 0.66 18.57 0.55
N PRO A 218 1.12 17.63 1.41
CA PRO A 218 0.26 16.53 1.87
C PRO A 218 -1.02 17.01 2.58
N PHE A 219 -0.91 18.09 3.35
CA PHE A 219 -2.07 18.69 4.04
C PHE A 219 -3.04 19.33 3.05
N LEU A 220 -2.54 20.07 2.05
CA LEU A 220 -3.38 20.64 1.00
C LEU A 220 -4.12 19.55 0.20
N VAL A 221 -3.45 18.44 -0.12
CA VAL A 221 -4.09 17.29 -0.77
C VAL A 221 -5.20 16.71 0.11
N TYR A 222 -4.97 16.58 1.42
CA TYR A 222 -6.00 16.15 2.36
C TYR A 222 -7.21 17.09 2.38
N LEU A 223 -7.00 18.41 2.42
CA LEU A 223 -8.08 19.41 2.38
C LEU A 223 -8.92 19.30 1.10
N ILE A 224 -8.27 19.14 -0.04
CA ILE A 224 -8.96 18.91 -1.32
C ILE A 224 -9.76 17.61 -1.26
N ALA A 225 -9.19 16.55 -0.69
CA ALA A 225 -9.81 15.24 -0.62
C ALA A 225 -11.06 15.21 0.29
N ILE A 226 -11.14 16.04 1.33
CA ILE A 226 -12.35 16.15 2.18
C ILE A 226 -13.40 17.12 1.63
N MET A 227 -13.05 17.96 0.65
CA MET A 227 -13.90 19.04 0.16
C MET A 227 -15.29 18.57 -0.33
N PRO A 228 -15.44 17.47 -1.11
CA PRO A 228 -16.77 17.03 -1.52
C PRO A 228 -17.72 16.69 -0.37
N ALA A 229 -17.24 16.04 0.70
CA ALA A 229 -18.06 15.77 1.88
C ALA A 229 -18.43 17.04 2.65
N TRP A 230 -17.52 18.03 2.69
CA TRP A 230 -17.83 19.34 3.28
C TRP A 230 -18.92 20.06 2.49
N VAL A 231 -18.82 20.08 1.15
CA VAL A 231 -19.84 20.65 0.25
C VAL A 231 -21.19 19.94 0.39
N ALA A 232 -21.20 18.63 0.64
CA ALA A 232 -22.42 17.89 0.91
C ALA A 232 -23.11 18.30 2.24
N GLY A 233 -22.38 18.97 3.14
CA GLY A 233 -22.89 19.50 4.41
C GLY A 233 -22.27 18.87 5.66
N ARG A 234 -21.20 18.05 5.53
CA ARG A 234 -20.53 17.48 6.71
C ARG A 234 -19.73 18.56 7.45
N PRO A 235 -19.84 18.70 8.79
CA PRO A 235 -19.11 19.73 9.51
C PRO A 235 -17.59 19.62 9.32
N ILE A 236 -16.91 20.74 9.01
CA ILE A 236 -15.47 20.75 8.75
C ILE A 236 -14.64 20.24 9.94
N GLN A 237 -15.11 20.52 11.17
CA GLN A 237 -14.47 20.04 12.39
C GLN A 237 -14.44 18.51 12.46
N GLU A 238 -15.54 17.84 12.08
CA GLU A 238 -15.55 16.38 12.02
C GLU A 238 -14.53 15.85 11.01
N LEU A 239 -14.45 16.49 9.84
CA LEU A 239 -13.54 16.12 8.75
C LEU A 239 -12.06 16.28 9.12
N LEU A 240 -11.72 17.32 9.87
CA LEU A 240 -10.34 17.56 10.35
C LEU A 240 -9.97 16.64 11.52
N LEU A 241 -10.94 16.23 12.34
CA LEU A 241 -10.71 15.38 13.52
C LEU A 241 -10.87 13.87 13.27
N ILE A 242 -11.12 13.42 12.04
CA ILE A 242 -11.34 11.99 11.73
C ILE A 242 -10.24 11.10 12.30
N TYR A 243 -8.97 11.46 12.08
CA TYR A 243 -7.85 10.65 12.55
C TYR A 243 -7.65 10.69 14.06
N PHE A 244 -7.95 11.82 14.70
CA PHE A 244 -7.96 11.89 16.16
C PHE A 244 -9.03 10.98 16.75
N ASN A 245 -10.23 10.97 16.18
CA ASN A 245 -11.34 10.13 16.61
C ASN A 245 -11.06 8.64 16.37
N GLN A 246 -10.52 8.27 15.19
CA GLN A 246 -10.12 6.90 14.89
C GLN A 246 -9.04 6.40 15.87
N ALA A 247 -8.05 7.23 16.18
CA ALA A 247 -6.98 6.88 17.11
C ALA A 247 -7.52 6.60 18.53
N ASN A 248 -8.68 7.14 18.92
CA ASN A 248 -9.27 6.94 20.24
C ASN A 248 -10.32 5.81 20.30
N LYS A 249 -10.75 5.26 19.15
CA LYS A 249 -11.86 4.31 19.07
C LYS A 249 -11.55 2.92 19.65
N TYR A 250 -10.42 2.32 19.28
CA TYR A 250 -10.06 0.96 19.69
C TYR A 250 -8.93 0.97 20.73
N LYS A 251 -9.11 0.23 21.83
CA LYS A 251 -8.15 0.12 22.94
C LYS A 251 -7.51 -1.28 23.01
N GLU A 252 -6.87 -1.66 21.92
CA GLU A 252 -6.14 -2.91 21.77
C GLU A 252 -4.67 -2.62 21.48
N LEU A 253 -3.75 -3.30 22.16
CA LEU A 253 -2.30 -3.16 21.96
C LEU A 253 -1.86 -3.69 20.59
N ALA A 254 -2.44 -4.81 20.16
CA ALA A 254 -2.31 -5.36 18.82
C ALA A 254 -3.60 -6.09 18.47
N LYS A 255 -4.19 -5.76 17.32
CA LYS A 255 -5.31 -6.49 16.75
C LYS A 255 -4.77 -7.45 15.71
N ASN A 256 -4.26 -8.58 16.19
CA ASN A 256 -3.67 -9.65 15.36
C ASN A 256 -2.45 -9.21 14.50
N ALA A 257 -1.78 -8.12 14.85
CA ALA A 257 -0.55 -7.71 14.19
C ALA A 257 0.64 -8.57 14.66
N PRO A 258 1.55 -8.99 13.76
CA PRO A 258 2.70 -9.81 14.11
C PRO A 258 3.85 -8.92 14.64
N ASN A 259 3.60 -8.17 15.72
CA ASN A 259 4.53 -7.19 16.29
C ASN A 259 4.84 -7.46 17.77
N ILE A 260 5.68 -6.61 18.39
CA ILE A 260 6.12 -6.82 19.79
C ILE A 260 4.94 -6.83 20.79
N TYR A 261 3.86 -6.11 20.49
CA TYR A 261 2.72 -5.97 21.38
C TYR A 261 1.82 -7.21 21.41
N GLN A 262 1.93 -8.11 20.42
CA GLN A 262 1.23 -9.38 20.42
C GLN A 262 1.62 -10.27 21.63
N TRP A 263 2.79 -10.03 22.22
CA TRP A 263 3.30 -10.76 23.37
C TRP A 263 2.86 -10.17 24.71
N ILE A 264 2.25 -8.98 24.70
CA ILE A 264 1.88 -8.25 25.91
C ILE A 264 0.37 -8.38 26.10
N PRO A 265 -0.11 -8.84 27.27
CA PRO A 265 -1.55 -8.91 27.54
C PRO A 265 -2.20 -7.51 27.49
N ASN A 266 -3.43 -7.45 26.96
CA ASN A 266 -4.11 -6.17 26.75
C ASN A 266 -4.54 -5.46 28.07
N ASN A 267 -4.48 -6.14 29.21
CA ASN A 267 -4.77 -5.54 30.52
C ASN A 267 -3.78 -4.41 30.89
N SER A 268 -2.57 -4.41 30.31
CA SER A 268 -1.55 -3.37 30.50
C SER A 268 -1.68 -2.20 29.50
N TYR A 269 -2.76 -2.13 28.71
CA TYR A 269 -2.93 -1.16 27.62
C TYR A 269 -2.63 0.29 28.04
N ASN A 270 -3.19 0.76 29.16
CA ASN A 270 -3.09 2.16 29.58
C ASN A 270 -1.64 2.62 29.86
N ILE A 271 -0.74 1.69 30.18
CA ILE A 271 0.68 1.96 30.44
C ILE A 271 1.51 1.69 29.16
N VAL A 272 1.27 0.54 28.54
CA VAL A 272 2.09 0.04 27.43
C VAL A 272 1.86 0.82 26.14
N ALA A 273 0.63 1.24 25.85
CA ALA A 273 0.36 1.98 24.62
C ALA A 273 1.06 3.36 24.58
N PRO A 274 0.97 4.22 25.61
CA PRO A 274 1.72 5.48 25.62
C PRO A 274 3.24 5.28 25.55
N LEU A 275 3.79 4.34 26.33
CA LEU A 275 5.22 4.01 26.30
C LEU A 275 5.65 3.54 24.91
N GLY A 276 4.84 2.71 24.27
CA GLY A 276 5.10 2.24 22.92
C GLY A 276 5.16 3.35 21.87
N VAL A 277 4.26 4.33 21.97
CA VAL A 277 4.29 5.52 21.12
C VAL A 277 5.57 6.31 21.35
N ILE A 278 5.97 6.55 22.61
CA ILE A 278 7.21 7.26 22.96
C ILE A 278 8.44 6.53 22.40
N ILE A 279 8.52 5.20 22.59
CA ILE A 279 9.60 4.36 22.05
C ILE A 279 9.66 4.46 20.52
N THR A 280 8.51 4.44 19.85
CA THR A 280 8.44 4.57 18.39
C THR A 280 8.97 5.92 17.92
N ILE A 281 8.53 7.01 18.56
CA ILE A 281 9.00 8.37 18.25
C ILE A 281 10.51 8.47 18.45
N PHE A 282 11.02 7.98 19.58
CA PHE A 282 12.45 7.96 19.86
C PHE A 282 13.24 7.16 18.80
N ALA A 283 12.76 5.96 18.43
CA ALA A 283 13.40 5.14 17.41
C ALA A 283 13.42 5.81 16.02
N ILE A 284 12.34 6.52 15.65
CA ILE A 284 12.27 7.31 14.41
C ILE A 284 13.32 8.42 14.41
N PHE A 285 13.41 9.19 15.51
CA PHE A 285 14.40 10.27 15.64
C PHE A 285 15.83 9.71 15.66
N LEU A 286 16.08 8.61 16.36
CA LEU A 286 17.38 7.94 16.39
C LEU A 286 17.80 7.46 14.99
N LEU A 287 16.90 6.76 14.28
CA LEU A 287 17.15 6.32 12.90
C LEU A 287 17.47 7.51 11.99
N THR A 288 16.66 8.56 12.08
CA THR A 288 16.84 9.80 11.30
C THR A 288 18.20 10.44 11.60
N TYR A 289 18.59 10.52 12.87
CA TYR A 289 19.87 11.07 13.31
C TYR A 289 21.06 10.25 12.82
N VAL A 290 20.99 8.91 12.92
CA VAL A 290 22.05 8.02 12.43
C VAL A 290 22.24 8.18 10.93
N VAL A 291 21.14 8.17 10.15
CA VAL A 291 21.19 8.38 8.69
C VAL A 291 21.72 9.78 8.35
N TYR A 292 21.33 10.81 9.11
CA TYR A 292 21.88 12.16 8.98
C TYR A 292 23.41 12.16 9.13
N LYS A 293 23.92 11.53 10.20
CA LYS A 293 25.35 11.42 10.49
C LYS A 293 26.15 10.58 9.50
N SER A 294 25.53 9.63 8.80
CA SER A 294 26.24 8.71 7.90
C SER A 294 27.06 9.35 6.77
N LYS A 295 26.90 10.65 6.48
CA LYS A 295 27.53 11.43 5.36
C LYS A 295 27.40 10.85 3.95
N LEU A 296 26.99 9.59 3.80
CA LEU A 296 26.73 8.92 2.55
C LEU A 296 25.51 9.51 1.85
N GLU A 297 25.58 9.54 0.52
CA GLU A 297 24.47 9.95 -0.33
C GLU A 297 23.37 8.89 -0.36
N ILE A 298 22.12 9.33 -0.47
CA ILE A 298 20.97 8.44 -0.64
C ILE A 298 20.88 8.05 -2.11
N THR A 299 21.61 6.98 -2.47
CA THR A 299 21.48 6.30 -3.76
C THR A 299 20.13 5.59 -3.87
N LEU A 300 19.78 5.13 -5.07
CA LEU A 300 18.54 4.39 -5.30
C LEU A 300 18.45 3.12 -4.42
N ASP A 301 19.54 2.34 -4.36
CA ASP A 301 19.63 1.14 -3.53
C ASP A 301 19.41 1.46 -2.05
N ARG A 302 20.07 2.51 -1.53
CA ARG A 302 19.91 2.98 -0.15
C ARG A 302 18.51 3.49 0.14
N LEU A 303 17.86 4.16 -0.81
CA LEU A 303 16.47 4.62 -0.69
C LEU A 303 15.53 3.43 -0.49
N ILE A 304 15.62 2.41 -1.34
CA ILE A 304 14.79 1.19 -1.23
C ILE A 304 15.06 0.46 0.09
N HIS A 305 16.33 0.40 0.50
CA HIS A 305 16.72 -0.18 1.79
C HIS A 305 16.09 0.57 2.96
N LEU A 306 16.24 1.90 3.02
CA LEU A 306 15.64 2.75 4.05
C LEU A 306 14.12 2.66 4.07
N ALA A 307 13.47 2.73 2.92
CA ALA A 307 12.03 2.63 2.81
C ALA A 307 11.54 1.30 3.39
N THR A 308 12.19 0.19 3.03
CA THR A 308 11.89 -1.16 3.54
C THR A 308 12.11 -1.25 5.05
N THR A 309 13.23 -0.73 5.56
CA THR A 309 13.50 -0.66 7.00
C THR A 309 12.38 0.08 7.73
N ILE A 310 11.95 1.23 7.22
CA ILE A 310 10.98 2.12 7.88
C ILE A 310 9.59 1.48 7.92
N VAL A 311 9.11 0.93 6.81
CA VAL A 311 7.78 0.30 6.78
C VAL A 311 7.73 -1.03 7.53
N LEU A 312 8.88 -1.65 7.85
CA LEU A 312 8.97 -2.76 8.80
C LEU A 312 9.03 -2.25 10.24
N LEU A 313 9.94 -1.30 10.52
CA LEU A 313 10.25 -0.82 11.87
C LEU A 313 9.01 -0.21 12.53
N VAL A 314 8.37 0.77 11.88
CA VAL A 314 7.30 1.56 12.48
C VAL A 314 6.13 0.67 12.95
N PRO A 315 5.47 -0.14 12.10
CA PRO A 315 4.39 -1.02 12.58
C PRO A 315 4.86 -2.15 13.51
N TYR A 316 6.15 -2.48 13.51
CA TYR A 316 6.70 -3.49 14.43
C TYR A 316 6.84 -2.99 15.86
N ILE A 317 7.14 -1.70 16.06
CA ILE A 317 7.35 -1.11 17.39
C ILE A 317 6.25 -0.15 17.83
N LEU A 318 5.28 0.18 16.96
CA LEU A 318 4.13 1.01 17.31
C LEU A 318 2.98 0.14 17.83
N PRO A 319 2.29 0.53 18.92
CA PRO A 319 1.11 -0.18 19.41
C PRO A 319 -0.12 0.14 18.56
N LYS A 320 -1.22 -0.56 18.81
CA LYS A 320 -2.53 -0.40 18.13
C LYS A 320 -2.51 -0.77 16.67
N MET A 321 -1.65 -1.73 16.30
CA MET A 321 -1.52 -2.20 14.93
C MET A 321 -2.52 -3.32 14.63
N HIS A 322 -3.01 -3.36 13.39
CA HIS A 322 -3.90 -4.40 12.88
C HIS A 322 -3.16 -5.43 12.04
N GLU A 323 -3.79 -6.59 11.81
CA GLU A 323 -3.30 -7.71 11.01
C GLU A 323 -2.81 -7.34 9.61
N ARG A 324 -3.33 -6.24 9.06
CA ARG A 324 -3.07 -5.76 7.70
C ARG A 324 -2.08 -4.60 7.59
N TYR A 325 -1.55 -4.10 8.71
CA TYR A 325 -0.71 -2.90 8.70
C TYR A 325 0.72 -3.12 8.23
N PHE A 326 1.13 -4.37 8.00
CA PHE A 326 2.37 -4.72 7.29
C PHE A 326 2.22 -4.77 5.77
N TYR A 327 1.03 -4.49 5.21
CA TYR A 327 0.83 -4.47 3.75
C TYR A 327 1.86 -3.61 2.97
N PRO A 328 2.28 -2.41 3.44
CA PRO A 328 3.35 -1.66 2.79
C PRO A 328 4.69 -2.39 2.84
N ALA A 329 4.99 -3.08 3.94
CA ALA A 329 6.18 -3.90 4.08
C ALA A 329 6.16 -5.11 3.12
N ASP A 330 5.01 -5.71 2.88
CA ASP A 330 4.85 -6.79 1.91
C ASP A 330 5.28 -6.32 0.51
N ILE A 331 4.78 -5.16 0.05
CA ILE A 331 5.15 -4.62 -1.27
C ILE A 331 6.61 -4.15 -1.32
N CYS A 332 7.09 -3.46 -0.28
CA CYS A 332 8.49 -3.04 -0.20
C CYS A 332 9.45 -4.23 -0.17
N SER A 333 9.10 -5.34 0.50
CA SER A 333 9.91 -6.55 0.55
C SER A 333 10.08 -7.19 -0.84
N ILE A 334 9.02 -7.18 -1.67
CA ILE A 334 9.09 -7.62 -3.07
C ILE A 334 10.07 -6.73 -3.83
N ILE A 335 9.92 -5.40 -3.75
CA ILE A 335 10.85 -4.46 -4.40
C ILE A 335 12.29 -4.71 -3.93
N PHE A 336 12.49 -4.86 -2.62
CA PHE A 336 13.78 -5.11 -1.99
C PHE A 336 14.44 -6.38 -2.55
N ALA A 337 13.70 -7.48 -2.72
CA ALA A 337 14.22 -8.72 -3.28
C ALA A 337 14.68 -8.60 -4.75
N PHE A 338 14.08 -7.70 -5.54
CA PHE A 338 14.59 -7.41 -6.90
C PHE A 338 15.85 -6.54 -6.86
N TYR A 339 15.94 -5.63 -5.89
CA TYR A 339 17.12 -4.78 -5.69
C TYR A 339 18.31 -5.56 -5.11
N PHE A 340 18.04 -6.52 -4.24
CA PHE A 340 19.04 -7.34 -3.56
C PHE A 340 18.68 -8.83 -3.70
N PRO A 341 18.95 -9.46 -4.86
CA PRO A 341 18.52 -10.84 -5.16
C PRO A 341 19.00 -11.92 -4.19
N HIS A 342 20.12 -11.68 -3.50
CA HIS A 342 20.62 -12.58 -2.44
C HIS A 342 19.68 -12.61 -1.21
N TYR A 343 18.79 -11.63 -1.07
CA TYR A 343 17.87 -11.48 0.06
C TYR A 343 16.41 -11.75 -0.32
N ARG A 344 16.15 -12.57 -1.35
CA ARG A 344 14.79 -12.94 -1.78
C ARG A 344 13.94 -13.58 -0.69
N TRP A 345 14.56 -14.23 0.30
CA TRP A 345 13.87 -14.79 1.45
C TRP A 345 13.09 -13.74 2.25
N ILE A 346 13.47 -12.45 2.19
CA ILE A 346 12.73 -11.35 2.82
C ILE A 346 11.35 -11.17 2.18
N ALA A 347 11.26 -11.26 0.85
CA ALA A 347 10.00 -11.20 0.10
C ALA A 347 9.12 -12.46 0.27
N ILE A 348 9.60 -13.45 1.02
CA ILE A 348 8.85 -14.64 1.40
C ILE A 348 8.40 -14.50 2.86
N LEU A 349 9.35 -14.26 3.78
CA LEU A 349 9.05 -14.19 5.22
C LEU A 349 8.13 -13.03 5.59
N VAL A 350 8.31 -11.84 5.00
CA VAL A 350 7.47 -10.68 5.33
C VAL A 350 6.00 -10.93 4.92
N PRO A 351 5.69 -11.26 3.64
CA PRO A 351 4.32 -11.59 3.26
C PRO A 351 3.76 -12.82 3.96
N MET A 352 4.59 -13.82 4.29
CA MET A 352 4.13 -14.96 5.09
C MET A 352 3.68 -14.51 6.48
N SER A 353 4.49 -13.71 7.20
CA SER A 353 4.12 -13.19 8.51
C SER A 353 2.83 -12.38 8.47
N SER A 354 2.69 -11.51 7.47
CA SER A 354 1.45 -10.77 7.23
C SER A 354 0.28 -11.72 6.95
N PHE A 355 0.44 -12.70 6.05
CA PHE A 355 -0.60 -13.67 5.69
C PHE A 355 -1.13 -14.45 6.88
N PHE A 356 -0.26 -14.94 7.77
CA PHE A 356 -0.69 -15.64 8.98
C PHE A 356 -1.41 -14.72 9.98
N SER A 357 -1.10 -13.42 9.98
CA SER A 357 -1.87 -12.43 10.72
C SER A 357 -3.31 -12.29 10.26
N TYR A 358 -3.55 -12.39 8.95
CA TYR A 358 -4.91 -12.41 8.42
C TYR A 358 -5.72 -13.64 8.84
N LEU A 359 -5.07 -14.79 9.09
CA LEU A 359 -5.77 -16.02 9.52
C LEU A 359 -6.26 -15.95 10.98
N GLY A 360 -5.76 -15.01 11.78
CA GLY A 360 -6.32 -14.69 13.10
C GLY A 360 -6.00 -15.69 14.22
N THR A 361 -5.14 -16.68 13.98
CA THR A 361 -4.73 -17.71 14.95
C THR A 361 -3.65 -17.18 15.89
N PRO A 362 -3.92 -16.94 17.19
CA PRO A 362 -3.02 -16.18 18.07
C PRO A 362 -1.60 -16.77 18.19
N ILE A 363 -1.49 -18.10 18.21
CA ILE A 363 -0.19 -18.78 18.29
C ILE A 363 0.65 -18.56 17.03
N TYR A 364 0.05 -18.65 15.83
CA TYR A 364 0.78 -18.39 14.59
C TYR A 364 1.18 -16.93 14.51
N ILE A 365 0.33 -15.99 14.92
CA ILE A 365 0.67 -14.55 14.90
C ILE A 365 1.90 -14.26 15.78
N LYS A 366 1.95 -14.85 16.99
CA LYS A 366 3.12 -14.77 17.86
C LYS A 366 4.35 -15.39 17.21
N LEU A 367 4.24 -16.63 16.73
CA LEU A 367 5.36 -17.31 16.09
C LEU A 367 5.90 -16.52 14.88
N PHE A 368 5.03 -15.95 14.05
CA PHE A 368 5.40 -15.19 12.85
C PHE A 368 5.87 -13.76 13.13
N SER A 369 5.70 -13.23 14.35
CA SER A 369 6.34 -11.97 14.73
C SER A 369 7.86 -12.15 14.91
N ILE A 370 8.35 -13.35 15.24
CA ILE A 370 9.78 -13.62 15.46
C ILE A 370 10.58 -13.56 14.14
N PRO A 371 10.18 -14.26 13.06
CA PRO A 371 10.79 -14.08 11.75
C PRO A 371 10.76 -12.63 11.26
N LEU A 372 9.69 -11.88 11.56
CA LEU A 372 9.57 -10.49 11.18
C LEU A 372 10.57 -9.60 11.96
N ALA A 373 10.77 -9.88 13.24
CA ALA A 373 11.83 -9.27 14.06
C ALA A 373 13.22 -9.53 13.47
N PHE A 374 13.47 -10.78 13.06
CA PHE A 374 14.74 -11.18 12.46
C PHE A 374 14.98 -10.47 11.11
N VAL A 375 13.95 -10.39 10.25
CA VAL A 375 14.02 -9.63 9.00
C VAL A 375 14.33 -8.16 9.30
N LEU A 376 13.62 -7.54 10.24
CA LEU A 376 13.84 -6.14 10.62
C LEU A 376 15.28 -5.92 11.10
N TRP A 377 15.76 -6.75 12.02
CA TRP A 377 17.13 -6.73 12.50
C TRP A 377 18.14 -6.86 11.35
N PHE A 378 17.91 -7.81 10.43
CA PHE A 378 18.78 -8.06 9.29
C PHE A 378 18.83 -6.87 8.34
N VAL A 379 17.68 -6.31 7.95
CA VAL A 379 17.61 -5.14 7.06
C VAL A 379 18.27 -3.93 7.71
N VAL A 380 18.09 -3.72 9.02
CA VAL A 380 18.79 -2.65 9.76
C VAL A 380 20.31 -2.86 9.76
N LYS A 381 20.78 -4.08 10.02
CA LYS A 381 22.22 -4.40 10.10
C LYS A 381 22.94 -4.32 8.76
N THR A 382 22.24 -4.61 7.67
CA THR A 382 22.81 -4.59 6.31
C THR A 382 22.74 -3.22 5.63
N CYS A 383 22.03 -2.26 6.22
CA CYS A 383 21.96 -0.89 5.71
C CYS A 383 23.24 -0.13 6.07
N ASP A 384 24.07 0.20 5.09
CA ASP A 384 25.34 0.92 5.29
C ASP A 384 25.16 2.33 5.89
N LEU A 385 24.02 2.97 5.62
CA LEU A 385 23.62 4.24 6.24
C LEU A 385 23.38 4.13 7.75
N ILE A 386 23.10 2.93 8.27
CA ILE A 386 22.81 2.70 9.69
C ILE A 386 23.99 1.99 10.37
N TYR A 387 24.58 1.01 9.70
CA TYR A 387 25.72 0.22 10.18
C TYR A 387 26.87 0.24 9.14
N PRO A 388 27.81 1.22 9.24
CA PRO A 388 28.91 1.36 8.28
C PRO A 388 29.89 0.17 8.22
N ARG A 389 29.95 -0.64 9.29
CA ARG A 389 30.98 -1.69 9.49
C ARG A 389 30.94 -2.86 8.49
N TYR A 390 29.93 -2.96 7.62
CA TYR A 390 29.75 -4.13 6.74
C TYR A 390 30.40 -4.02 5.34
N GLN A 391 30.97 -2.87 4.93
CA GLN A 391 31.66 -2.78 3.63
C GLN A 391 33.16 -3.13 3.67
N ALA A 392 33.81 -3.10 4.84
CA ALA A 392 35.24 -3.44 4.92
C ALA A 392 35.56 -4.91 4.56
N LYS A 393 34.56 -5.81 4.57
CA LYS A 393 34.72 -7.23 4.17
C LYS A 393 34.15 -7.58 2.80
N PHE A 394 33.29 -6.75 2.21
CA PHE A 394 32.62 -7.08 0.94
C PHE A 394 33.50 -6.77 -0.29
N TYR A 395 34.42 -5.82 -0.18
CA TYR A 395 35.38 -5.52 -1.26
C TYR A 395 36.63 -6.42 -1.25
N LEU A 396 36.91 -7.11 -0.14
CA LEU A 396 38.07 -8.02 -0.03
C LEU A 396 37.79 -9.45 -0.53
N ASN A 397 36.52 -9.83 -0.75
CA ASN A 397 36.14 -11.17 -1.21
C ASN A 397 35.71 -11.21 -2.69
N ASN A 398 35.80 -10.10 -3.42
CA ASN A 398 35.50 -9.99 -4.85
C ASN A 398 36.67 -9.42 -5.68
N GLN A 399 37.89 -9.42 -5.11
CA GLN A 399 39.14 -9.45 -5.87
C GLN A 399 39.61 -10.89 -5.91
#